data_AF-A0A1V3WPC4-F1
#
_entry.id   AF-A0A1V3WPC4-F1
#
_cell.length_a   1.000
_cell.length_b   1.000
_cell.length_c   1.000
_cell.angle_alpha   90.00
_cell.angle_beta   90.00
_cell.angle_gamma   90.00
#
_symmetry.space_group_name_H-M   'P 1'
#
loop_
_entity.id
_entity.type
_entity.pdbx_description
1 polymer ?
#
loop_
_entity_poly.entity_id
_entity_poly.type
_entity_poly.pdbx_seq_one_letter_code
_entity_poly.pdbx_strand_id
1 'polypeptide(L)'
;MRRGGDRRQRLHRRRHPTELSVNARIAVNLGVPVLLAVNAKGRTADQVVSVVGVCLAELSAHHAHTAAVVANRCEPAELAAIREALRIVGPPSYALPEEPLLSAPTVAELERAVDGTAISGEAPLRNREVMDVLVAGMTADHVLERLGEGMAVITPGDRSDVVLAVASAHAAEGFPSLSCIVLNGGFDLHPSIAALVSGCG
;
A
#
# COMPACT_ATOMS: atom_id res chain seq x y z
N MET A 1 11.64 31.54 -1.17
CA MET A 1 11.13 32.03 0.12
C MET A 1 9.74 31.42 0.34
N ARG A 2 9.62 30.42 1.24
CA ARG A 2 8.40 29.80 1.81
C ARG A 2 7.40 29.17 0.81
N ARG A 3 6.72 28.04 1.02
CA ARG A 3 6.62 26.96 2.03
C ARG A 3 5.84 25.86 1.28
N GLY A 4 6.40 24.66 1.15
CA GLY A 4 5.72 23.51 0.53
C GLY A 4 6.02 22.23 1.28
N GLY A 5 6.01 22.30 2.61
CA GLY A 5 6.29 21.18 3.49
C GLY A 5 5.06 20.31 3.67
N ASP A 6 5.17 19.08 3.17
CA ASP A 6 4.84 17.88 3.93
C ASP A 6 3.35 17.64 4.25
N ARG A 7 2.53 17.43 3.20
CA ARG A 7 1.18 16.84 3.33
C ARG A 7 1.12 15.33 3.04
N ARG A 8 2.25 14.69 2.68
CA ARG A 8 2.28 13.29 2.22
C ARG A 8 2.75 12.26 3.27
N GLN A 9 2.92 12.64 4.54
CA GLN A 9 3.25 11.71 5.64
C GLN A 9 2.06 11.31 6.55
N ARG A 10 0.81 11.66 6.19
CA ARG A 10 -0.37 11.47 7.07
C ARG A 10 -1.06 10.09 6.99
N LEU A 11 -0.46 9.06 6.39
CA LEU A 11 -1.06 7.71 6.32
C LEU A 11 -0.35 6.60 7.11
N HIS A 12 0.72 6.93 7.84
CA HIS A 12 1.23 6.07 8.89
C HIS A 12 0.99 6.77 10.22
N ARG A 13 -0.22 6.61 10.78
CA ARG A 13 -0.51 6.95 12.17
C ARG A 13 0.47 6.17 13.05
N ARG A 14 1.60 6.79 13.40
CA ARG A 14 2.30 6.50 14.64
C ARG A 14 1.25 6.69 15.72
N ARG A 15 0.74 5.60 16.30
CA ARG A 15 -0.15 5.69 17.45
C ARG A 15 0.65 6.38 18.54
N HIS A 16 0.41 7.68 18.72
CA HIS A 16 1.02 8.41 19.82
C HIS A 16 0.47 7.80 21.12
N PRO A 17 1.28 7.67 22.19
CA PRO A 17 0.83 7.13 23.48
C PRO A 17 -0.47 7.79 23.97
N THR A 18 -0.65 9.08 23.64
CA THR A 18 -1.85 9.87 23.91
C THR A 18 -3.13 9.35 23.24
N GLU A 19 -3.08 8.76 22.03
CA GLU A 19 -4.28 8.18 21.41
C GLU A 19 -4.68 6.86 22.10
N LEU A 20 -3.71 6.05 22.51
CA LEU A 20 -3.99 4.77 23.17
C LEU A 20 -4.61 4.99 24.55
N SER A 21 -4.09 5.94 25.34
CA SER A 21 -4.65 6.28 26.65
C SER A 21 -6.06 6.83 26.58
N VAL A 22 -6.37 7.67 25.58
CA VAL A 22 -7.73 8.16 25.34
C VAL A 22 -8.68 6.99 25.03
N ASN A 23 -8.29 6.09 24.13
CA ASN A 23 -9.10 4.91 23.79
C ASN A 23 -9.30 3.98 24.99
N ALA A 24 -8.28 3.81 25.84
CA ALA A 24 -8.35 3.02 27.06
C ALA A 24 -9.40 3.58 28.02
N ARG A 25 -9.38 4.90 28.26
CA ARG A 25 -10.35 5.58 29.12
C ARG A 25 -11.78 5.48 28.58
N ILE A 26 -11.95 5.59 27.27
CA ILE A 26 -13.26 5.40 26.63
C ILE A 26 -13.76 3.97 26.87
N ALA A 27 -12.91 2.96 26.63
CA ALA A 27 -13.28 1.55 26.81
C ALA A 27 -13.70 1.24 28.26
N VAL A 28 -12.94 1.76 29.24
CA VAL A 28 -13.26 1.61 30.67
C VAL A 28 -14.58 2.27 31.03
N ASN A 29 -14.82 3.50 30.58
CA ASN A 29 -16.09 4.20 30.85
C ASN A 29 -17.31 3.50 30.23
N LEU A 30 -17.10 2.75 29.13
CA LEU A 30 -18.14 1.96 28.48
C LEU A 30 -18.22 0.51 29.02
N GLY A 31 -17.31 0.09 29.90
CA GLY A 31 -17.25 -1.27 30.42
C GLY A 31 -16.92 -2.33 29.36
N VAL A 32 -16.21 -1.96 28.29
CA VAL A 32 -15.91 -2.84 27.16
C VAL A 32 -14.44 -3.26 27.09
N PRO A 33 -14.14 -4.49 26.63
CA PRO A 33 -12.77 -4.94 26.40
C PRO A 33 -12.10 -4.23 25.21
N VAL A 34 -10.76 -4.24 25.19
CA VAL A 34 -9.93 -3.71 24.11
C VAL A 34 -9.24 -4.85 23.34
N LEU A 35 -9.29 -4.80 22.01
CA LEU A 35 -8.45 -5.59 21.12
C LEU A 35 -7.23 -4.75 20.69
N LEU A 36 -6.04 -5.12 21.16
CA LEU A 36 -4.81 -4.39 20.83
C LEU A 36 -4.25 -4.86 19.49
N ALA A 37 -4.51 -4.11 18.42
CA ALA A 37 -3.84 -4.33 17.14
C ALA A 37 -2.53 -3.53 17.04
N VAL A 38 -1.39 -4.19 16.79
CA VAL A 38 -0.09 -3.55 16.54
C VAL A 38 0.33 -3.75 15.08
N ASN A 39 0.97 -2.75 14.48
CA ASN A 39 1.54 -2.88 13.14
C ASN A 39 2.90 -3.59 13.23
N ALA A 40 3.06 -4.72 12.55
CA ALA A 40 4.26 -5.54 12.50
C ALA A 40 5.06 -5.40 11.18
N LYS A 41 4.62 -4.54 10.25
CA LYS A 41 5.26 -4.36 8.95
C LYS A 41 6.72 -3.94 9.11
N GLY A 42 7.63 -4.69 8.48
CA GLY A 42 9.07 -4.46 8.56
C GLY A 42 9.66 -4.57 9.98
N ARG A 43 9.03 -5.33 10.88
CA ARG A 43 9.51 -5.54 12.25
C ARG A 43 9.85 -6.99 12.54
N THR A 44 10.92 -7.19 13.31
CA THR A 44 11.29 -8.51 13.85
C THR A 44 10.40 -8.89 15.03
N ALA A 45 10.42 -10.16 15.41
CA ALA A 45 9.70 -10.66 16.59
C ALA A 45 9.96 -9.84 17.87
N ASP A 46 11.23 -9.54 18.18
CA ASP A 46 11.60 -8.77 19.37
C ASP A 46 11.05 -7.33 19.35
N GLN A 47 11.07 -6.70 18.18
CA GLN A 47 10.51 -5.35 18.00
C GLN A 47 8.99 -5.36 18.19
N VAL A 48 8.30 -6.39 17.70
CA VAL A 48 6.86 -6.55 17.89
C VAL A 48 6.53 -6.76 19.37
N VAL A 49 7.22 -7.67 20.06
CA VAL A 49 7.02 -7.92 21.50
C VAL A 49 7.26 -6.66 22.33
N SER A 50 8.34 -5.92 22.05
CA SER A 50 8.65 -4.66 22.73
C SER A 50 7.50 -3.65 22.61
N VAL A 51 6.98 -3.46 21.39
CA VAL A 51 5.84 -2.55 21.16
C VAL A 51 4.57 -3.03 21.87
N VAL A 52 4.29 -4.34 21.82
CA VAL A 52 3.15 -4.92 22.54
C VAL A 52 3.27 -4.68 24.04
N GLY A 53 4.45 -4.90 24.63
CA GLY A 53 4.70 -4.68 26.05
C GLY A 53 4.43 -3.24 26.49
N VAL A 54 4.91 -2.26 25.74
CA VAL A 54 4.64 -0.84 26.00
C VAL A 54 3.13 -0.54 25.93
N CYS A 55 2.44 -1.05 24.91
CA CYS A 55 1.00 -0.82 24.76
C CYS A 55 0.17 -1.50 25.86
N LEU A 56 0.53 -2.72 26.27
CA LEU A 56 -0.14 -3.42 27.36
C LEU A 56 0.07 -2.71 28.70
N ALA A 57 1.28 -2.20 28.97
CA ALA A 57 1.55 -1.41 30.16
C ALA A 57 0.69 -0.13 30.21
N GLU A 58 0.54 0.57 29.07
CA GLU A 58 -0.33 1.74 28.98
C GLU A 58 -1.80 1.38 29.22
N LEU A 59 -2.32 0.32 28.57
CA LEU A 59 -3.70 -0.13 28.78
C LEU A 59 -3.96 -0.52 30.24
N SER A 60 -3.00 -1.20 30.86
CA SER A 60 -3.05 -1.58 32.28
C SER A 60 -3.05 -0.36 33.21
N ALA A 61 -2.26 0.67 32.91
CA ALA A 61 -2.22 1.91 33.69
C ALA A 61 -3.56 2.65 33.73
N HIS A 62 -4.42 2.46 32.72
CA HIS A 62 -5.79 3.00 32.69
C HIS A 62 -6.86 1.98 33.10
N HIS A 63 -6.46 0.81 33.64
CA HIS A 63 -7.36 -0.30 34.01
C HIS A 63 -8.21 -0.85 32.85
N ALA A 64 -7.76 -0.68 31.60
CA ALA A 64 -8.45 -1.24 30.44
C ALA A 64 -8.18 -2.74 30.32
N HIS A 65 -9.25 -3.54 30.23
CA HIS A 65 -9.13 -4.97 30.01
C HIS A 65 -8.78 -5.26 28.55
N THR A 66 -7.59 -5.82 28.32
CA THR A 66 -7.16 -6.26 26.98
C THR A 66 -7.62 -7.69 26.74
N ALA A 67 -8.56 -7.88 25.82
CA ALA A 67 -9.08 -9.22 25.50
C ALA A 67 -8.12 -10.04 24.63
N ALA A 68 -7.39 -9.39 23.72
CA ALA A 68 -6.40 -10.04 22.87
C ALA A 68 -5.43 -9.03 22.22
N VAL A 69 -4.34 -9.55 21.67
CA VAL A 69 -3.35 -8.82 20.87
C VAL A 69 -3.34 -9.37 19.43
N VAL A 70 -3.27 -8.48 18.45
CA VAL A 70 -3.11 -8.84 17.04
C VAL A 70 -1.89 -8.11 16.48
N ALA A 71 -0.82 -8.85 16.18
CA ALA A 71 0.25 -8.35 15.33
C ALA A 71 -0.21 -8.42 13.88
N ASN A 72 -0.56 -7.27 13.31
CA ASN A 72 -1.07 -7.15 11.95
C ASN A 72 0.06 -6.79 10.98
N ARG A 73 -0.03 -7.26 9.73
CA ARG A 73 0.98 -7.01 8.68
C ARG A 73 2.36 -7.62 8.97
N CYS A 74 2.38 -8.85 9.48
CA CYS A 74 3.62 -9.58 9.70
C CYS A 74 4.22 -10.01 8.36
N GLU A 75 5.53 -9.84 8.17
CA GLU A 75 6.19 -10.42 7.01
C GLU A 75 6.01 -11.95 7.03
N PRO A 76 5.65 -12.61 5.91
CA PRO A 76 5.42 -14.06 5.89
C PRO A 76 6.60 -14.87 6.45
N ALA A 77 7.84 -14.42 6.22
CA ALA A 77 9.05 -15.03 6.74
C ALA A 77 9.20 -14.91 8.28
N GLU A 78 8.67 -13.84 8.88
CA GLU A 78 8.74 -13.58 10.33
C GLU A 78 7.52 -14.13 11.09
N LEU A 79 6.47 -14.55 10.38
CA LEU A 79 5.16 -14.87 10.96
C LEU A 79 5.24 -15.93 12.08
N ALA A 80 6.03 -16.99 11.88
CA ALA A 80 6.20 -18.05 12.86
C ALA A 80 6.95 -17.56 14.11
N ALA A 81 8.04 -16.80 13.92
CA ALA A 81 8.83 -16.24 15.01
C ALA A 81 8.00 -15.23 15.84
N ILE A 82 7.25 -14.35 15.18
CA ILE A 82 6.35 -13.40 15.84
C ILE A 82 5.27 -14.14 16.64
N ARG A 83 4.64 -15.17 16.05
CA ARG A 83 3.60 -15.95 16.74
C ARG A 83 4.14 -16.59 18.02
N GLU A 84 5.35 -17.15 17.99
CA GLU A 84 5.96 -17.77 19.16
C GLU A 84 6.34 -16.72 20.21
N ALA A 85 6.98 -15.63 19.79
CA ALA A 85 7.41 -14.56 20.70
C ALA A 85 6.23 -13.88 21.41
N LEU A 86 5.04 -13.84 20.79
CA LEU A 86 3.84 -13.28 21.41
C LEU A 86 3.20 -14.17 22.48
N ARG A 87 3.61 -15.44 22.65
CA ARG A 87 2.97 -16.33 23.63
C ARG A 87 3.18 -15.89 25.08
N ILE A 88 4.24 -15.13 25.34
CA ILE A 88 4.63 -14.70 26.69
C ILE A 88 3.99 -13.38 27.13
N VAL A 89 3.23 -12.70 26.27
CA VAL A 89 2.74 -11.33 26.55
C VAL A 89 1.49 -11.31 27.45
N GLY A 90 0.88 -12.46 27.74
CA GLY A 90 -0.25 -12.62 28.67
C GLY A 90 -1.59 -12.85 27.95
N PRO A 91 -2.18 -11.84 27.27
CA PRO A 91 -3.43 -12.02 26.55
C PRO A 91 -3.30 -12.98 25.35
N PRO A 92 -4.42 -13.61 24.92
CA PRO A 92 -4.48 -14.32 23.64
C PRO A 92 -3.92 -13.47 22.51
N SER A 93 -2.97 -14.02 21.76
CA SER A 93 -2.22 -13.27 20.76
C SER A 93 -2.24 -13.94 19.40
N TYR A 94 -2.44 -13.14 18.36
CA TYR A 94 -2.54 -13.58 16.97
C TYR A 94 -1.58 -12.80 16.09
N ALA A 95 -1.02 -13.46 15.08
CA ALA A 95 -0.20 -12.83 14.06
C ALA A 95 -0.91 -13.00 12.70
N LEU A 96 -1.13 -11.89 12.02
CA LEU A 96 -1.72 -11.82 10.68
C LEU A 96 -0.64 -11.42 9.67
N PRO A 97 -0.46 -12.16 8.56
CA PRO A 97 0.51 -11.80 7.54
C PRO A 97 0.13 -10.50 6.84
N GLU A 98 1.12 -9.81 6.26
CA GLU A 98 0.88 -8.75 5.29
C GLU A 98 0.34 -9.38 3.99
N GLU A 99 -0.75 -8.81 3.48
CA GLU A 99 -1.31 -9.14 2.18
C GLU A 99 -1.22 -7.87 1.31
N PRO A 100 -0.28 -7.80 0.36
CA PRO A 100 -0.02 -6.58 -0.42
C PRO A 100 -1.27 -6.03 -1.09
N LEU A 101 -2.14 -6.91 -1.60
CA LEU A 101 -3.38 -6.54 -2.31
C LEU A 101 -4.31 -5.69 -1.44
N LEU A 102 -4.41 -5.98 -0.14
CA LEU A 102 -5.29 -5.24 0.78
C LEU A 102 -4.81 -3.80 1.06
N SER A 103 -3.58 -3.49 0.67
CA SER A 103 -2.97 -2.17 0.85
C SER A 103 -2.72 -1.42 -0.46
N ALA A 104 -2.85 -2.12 -1.59
CA ALA A 104 -2.66 -1.56 -2.92
C ALA A 104 -3.77 -0.55 -3.22
N PRO A 105 -3.43 0.67 -3.70
CA PRO A 105 -4.44 1.59 -4.15
C PRO A 105 -5.07 1.09 -5.46
N THR A 106 -6.33 1.44 -5.68
CA THR A 106 -6.95 1.27 -7.00
C THR A 106 -6.40 2.28 -8.01
N VAL A 107 -6.54 2.01 -9.31
CA VAL A 107 -6.23 2.98 -10.37
C VAL A 107 -7.00 4.30 -10.18
N ALA A 108 -8.26 4.25 -9.73
CA ALA A 108 -9.06 5.43 -9.40
C ALA A 108 -8.48 6.25 -8.24
N GLU A 109 -7.90 5.58 -7.23
CA GLU A 109 -7.20 6.25 -6.13
C GLU A 109 -5.90 6.87 -6.59
N LEU A 110 -5.14 6.17 -7.45
CA LEU A 110 -3.92 6.70 -8.03
C LEU A 110 -4.21 7.95 -8.88
N GLU A 111 -5.22 7.90 -9.74
CA GLU A 111 -5.65 9.03 -10.57
C GLU A 111 -5.98 10.26 -9.70
N ARG A 112 -6.77 10.08 -8.63
CA ARG A 112 -7.06 11.17 -7.69
C ARG A 112 -5.82 11.67 -6.95
N ALA A 113 -4.87 10.80 -6.63
CA ALA A 113 -3.66 11.16 -5.89
C ALA A 113 -2.64 11.95 -6.72
N VAL A 114 -2.72 11.85 -8.05
CA VAL A 114 -1.86 12.56 -9.00
C VAL A 114 -2.57 13.70 -9.73
N ASP A 115 -3.82 14.00 -9.36
CA ASP A 115 -4.69 14.95 -10.08
C ASP A 115 -4.76 14.64 -11.59
N GLY A 116 -4.80 13.34 -11.91
CA GLY A 116 -4.78 12.83 -13.27
C GLY A 116 -6.12 12.98 -13.99
N THR A 117 -6.09 12.88 -15.31
CA THR A 117 -7.27 12.81 -16.16
C THR A 117 -7.22 11.52 -16.97
N ALA A 118 -8.29 10.73 -16.95
CA ALA A 118 -8.39 9.53 -17.78
C ALA A 118 -8.33 9.88 -19.28
N ILE A 119 -7.39 9.28 -20.01
CA ILE A 119 -7.20 9.47 -21.46
C ILE A 119 -7.87 8.35 -22.26
N SER A 120 -7.74 7.11 -21.81
CA SER A 120 -8.29 5.90 -22.42
C SER A 120 -8.58 4.84 -21.36
N GLY A 121 -9.29 3.78 -21.75
CA GLY A 121 -9.62 2.63 -20.92
C GLY A 121 -11.05 2.66 -20.36
N GLU A 122 -11.61 1.47 -20.17
CA GLU A 122 -12.98 1.31 -19.66
C GLU A 122 -13.10 1.62 -18.17
N ALA A 123 -14.30 2.04 -17.74
CA ALA A 123 -14.59 2.36 -16.35
C ALA A 123 -14.25 1.23 -15.34
N PRO A 124 -14.49 -0.08 -15.64
CA PRO A 124 -14.13 -1.17 -14.72
C PRO A 124 -12.63 -1.27 -14.43
N LEU A 125 -11.76 -0.88 -15.37
CA LEU A 125 -10.30 -0.93 -15.19
C LEU A 125 -9.84 -0.01 -14.04
N ARG A 126 -10.62 1.03 -13.72
CA ARG A 126 -10.29 1.97 -12.64
C ARG A 126 -10.39 1.34 -11.25
N ASN A 127 -11.06 0.19 -11.11
CA ASN A 127 -11.17 -0.56 -9.85
C ASN A 127 -9.99 -1.51 -9.62
N ARG A 128 -9.12 -1.70 -10.61
CA ARG A 128 -7.98 -2.60 -10.51
C ARG A 128 -6.93 -2.05 -9.54
N GLU A 129 -6.31 -2.94 -8.78
CA GLU A 129 -5.27 -2.63 -7.82
C GLU A 129 -3.92 -2.37 -8.50
N VAL A 130 -3.22 -1.33 -8.05
CA VAL A 130 -1.86 -1.01 -8.47
C VAL A 130 -0.90 -1.63 -7.46
N MET A 131 -0.34 -2.78 -7.83
CA MET A 131 0.49 -3.60 -6.95
C MET A 131 1.91 -3.05 -6.80
N ASP A 132 2.43 -2.41 -7.85
CA ASP A 132 3.73 -1.74 -7.84
C ASP A 132 3.76 -0.65 -8.94
N VAL A 133 4.79 0.20 -8.92
CA VAL A 133 4.94 1.34 -9.82
C VAL A 133 6.33 1.34 -10.47
N LEU A 134 6.36 1.29 -11.80
CA LEU A 134 7.60 1.41 -12.58
C LEU A 134 7.71 2.80 -13.21
N VAL A 135 8.80 3.51 -12.93
CA VAL A 135 9.12 4.78 -13.62
C VAL A 135 9.97 4.49 -14.86
N ALA A 136 9.38 4.57 -16.03
CA ALA A 136 9.96 4.22 -17.31
C ALA A 136 10.76 5.37 -17.94
N GLY A 137 11.82 5.82 -17.26
CA GLY A 137 12.75 6.82 -17.79
C GLY A 137 13.80 6.27 -18.77
N MET A 138 13.79 4.96 -19.00
CA MET A 138 14.79 4.22 -19.78
C MET A 138 14.30 3.87 -21.20
N THR A 139 15.05 3.03 -21.91
CA THR A 139 14.65 2.50 -23.22
C THR A 139 13.60 1.40 -23.06
N ALA A 140 12.78 1.18 -24.10
CA ALA A 140 11.63 0.27 -24.03
C ALA A 140 12.00 -1.17 -23.68
N ASP A 141 13.11 -1.69 -24.20
CA ASP A 141 13.68 -3.00 -23.86
C ASP A 141 13.92 -3.17 -22.36
N HIS A 142 14.59 -2.21 -21.71
CA HIS A 142 14.81 -2.26 -20.27
C HIS A 142 13.51 -2.10 -19.45
N VAL A 143 12.51 -1.39 -19.99
CA VAL A 143 11.18 -1.30 -19.36
C VAL A 143 10.52 -2.67 -19.37
N LEU A 144 10.53 -3.37 -20.53
CA LEU A 144 9.90 -4.69 -20.70
C LEU A 144 10.47 -5.74 -19.74
N GLU A 145 11.79 -5.74 -19.51
CA GLU A 145 12.46 -6.65 -18.56
C GLU A 145 11.99 -6.48 -17.10
N ARG A 146 11.40 -5.34 -16.78
CA ARG A 146 11.02 -4.94 -15.43
C ARG A 146 9.51 -4.91 -15.23
N LEU A 147 8.72 -5.32 -16.23
CA LEU A 147 7.28 -5.43 -16.08
C LEU A 147 6.91 -6.60 -15.18
N GLY A 148 5.73 -6.52 -14.58
CA GLY A 148 5.23 -7.46 -13.59
C GLY A 148 3.76 -7.19 -13.32
N GLU A 149 3.11 -8.18 -12.72
CA GLU A 149 1.64 -8.21 -12.59
C GLU A 149 1.11 -7.03 -11.79
N GLY A 150 0.03 -6.43 -12.30
CA GLY A 150 -0.68 -5.35 -11.62
C GLY A 150 0.10 -4.04 -11.48
N MET A 151 1.17 -3.85 -12.26
CA MET A 151 1.96 -2.62 -12.20
C MET A 151 1.31 -1.42 -12.90
N ALA A 152 1.53 -0.24 -12.33
CA ALA A 152 1.36 1.03 -13.03
C ALA A 152 2.69 1.48 -13.63
N VAL A 153 2.72 1.83 -14.91
CA VAL A 153 3.93 2.34 -15.58
C VAL A 153 3.82 3.84 -15.78
N ILE A 154 4.77 4.60 -15.26
CA ILE A 154 4.85 6.06 -15.42
C ILE A 154 5.86 6.39 -16.53
N THR A 155 5.44 7.10 -17.57
CA THR A 155 6.31 7.51 -18.68
C THR A 155 5.93 8.90 -19.21
N PRO A 156 6.87 9.69 -19.74
CA PRO A 156 6.55 10.93 -20.45
C PRO A 156 5.63 10.69 -21.66
N GLY A 157 4.69 11.59 -21.91
CA GLY A 157 3.74 11.49 -23.04
C GLY A 157 4.39 11.55 -24.43
N ASP A 158 5.59 12.10 -24.55
CA ASP A 158 6.39 12.13 -25.77
C ASP A 158 7.19 10.83 -26.04
N ARG A 159 7.26 9.91 -25.06
CA ARG A 159 7.88 8.58 -25.20
C ARG A 159 6.92 7.56 -25.81
N SER A 160 6.54 7.82 -27.06
CA SER A 160 5.62 6.98 -27.84
C SER A 160 6.13 5.54 -27.99
N ASP A 161 7.45 5.34 -28.08
CA ASP A 161 8.11 4.03 -28.12
C ASP A 161 7.80 3.20 -26.87
N VAL A 162 7.92 3.81 -25.68
CA VAL A 162 7.65 3.16 -24.39
C VAL A 162 6.17 2.86 -24.24
N VAL A 163 5.30 3.83 -24.56
CA VAL A 163 3.85 3.65 -24.46
C VAL A 163 3.38 2.47 -25.32
N LEU A 164 3.84 2.39 -26.57
CA LEU A 164 3.50 1.28 -27.47
C LEU A 164 4.04 -0.07 -26.97
N ALA A 165 5.29 -0.11 -26.49
CA ALA A 165 5.87 -1.34 -25.96
C ALA A 165 5.10 -1.86 -24.76
N VAL A 166 4.74 -0.97 -23.82
CA VAL A 166 4.01 -1.30 -22.60
C VAL A 166 2.57 -1.71 -22.90
N ALA A 167 1.88 -1.02 -23.80
CA ALA A 167 0.54 -1.39 -24.24
C ALA A 167 0.54 -2.75 -24.97
N SER A 168 1.55 -2.99 -25.82
CA SER A 168 1.70 -4.27 -26.50
C SER A 168 2.00 -5.41 -25.52
N ALA A 169 2.84 -5.17 -24.51
CA ALA A 169 3.11 -6.14 -23.46
C ALA A 169 1.84 -6.47 -22.66
N HIS A 170 1.03 -5.48 -22.30
CA HIS A 170 -0.24 -5.73 -21.61
C HIS A 170 -1.20 -6.64 -22.41
N ALA A 171 -1.22 -6.51 -23.74
CA ALA A 171 -2.07 -7.30 -24.62
C ALA A 171 -1.46 -8.66 -25.04
N ALA A 172 -0.16 -8.87 -24.83
CA ALA A 172 0.55 -10.05 -25.29
C ALA A 172 0.39 -11.23 -24.33
N GLU A 173 0.18 -12.43 -24.87
CA GLU A 173 0.19 -13.67 -24.09
C GLU A 173 1.60 -13.94 -23.52
N GLY A 174 1.66 -14.34 -22.25
CA GLY A 174 2.93 -14.59 -21.55
C GLY A 174 3.62 -13.33 -21.01
N PHE A 175 3.03 -12.15 -21.20
CA PHE A 175 3.45 -10.90 -20.55
C PHE A 175 2.51 -10.53 -19.40
N PRO A 176 2.99 -9.73 -18.43
CA PRO A 176 2.22 -9.39 -17.25
C PRO A 176 1.03 -8.49 -17.58
N SER A 177 -0.08 -8.72 -16.87
CA SER A 177 -1.26 -7.87 -16.96
C SER A 177 -1.06 -6.61 -16.11
N LEU A 178 -0.76 -5.50 -16.77
CA LEU A 178 -0.59 -4.19 -16.14
C LEU A 178 -1.92 -3.59 -15.64
N SER A 179 -1.84 -2.68 -14.67
CA SER A 179 -3.00 -1.99 -14.11
C SER A 179 -3.31 -0.67 -14.83
N CYS A 180 -2.28 0.12 -15.16
CA CYS A 180 -2.46 1.33 -15.98
C CYS A 180 -1.12 1.87 -16.52
N ILE A 181 -1.20 2.80 -17.47
CA ILE A 181 -0.10 3.65 -17.89
C ILE A 181 -0.42 5.08 -17.45
N VAL A 182 0.52 5.73 -16.76
CA VAL A 182 0.41 7.12 -16.31
C VAL A 182 1.35 7.96 -17.16
N LEU A 183 0.78 8.93 -17.89
CA LEU A 183 1.56 9.86 -18.68
C LEU A 183 1.93 11.10 -17.86
N ASN A 184 3.21 11.47 -17.87
CA ASN A 184 3.69 12.71 -17.25
C ASN A 184 4.37 13.64 -18.27
N GLY A 185 4.83 14.80 -17.79
CA GLY A 185 5.54 15.78 -18.62
C GLY A 185 4.65 16.82 -19.31
N GLY A 186 3.32 16.70 -19.20
CA GLY A 186 2.38 17.67 -19.78
C GLY A 186 2.24 17.60 -21.31
N PHE A 187 2.69 16.50 -21.90
CA PHE A 187 2.54 16.21 -23.33
C PHE A 187 1.37 15.27 -23.55
N ASP A 188 0.53 15.60 -24.53
CA ASP A 188 -0.45 14.64 -25.05
C ASP A 188 0.27 13.58 -25.91
N LEU A 189 -0.32 12.39 -26.00
CA LEU A 189 0.13 11.40 -26.98
C LEU A 189 -0.04 11.94 -28.40
N HIS A 190 0.90 11.58 -29.27
CA HIS A 190 0.71 11.80 -30.70
C HIS A 190 -0.61 11.12 -31.14
N PRO A 191 -1.46 11.77 -31.97
CA PRO A 191 -2.80 11.25 -32.29
C PRO A 191 -2.81 9.82 -32.85
N SER A 192 -1.82 9.46 -33.68
CA SER A 192 -1.69 8.09 -34.20
C SER A 192 -1.36 7.07 -33.11
N ILE A 193 -0.60 7.46 -32.09
CA ILE A 193 -0.24 6.61 -30.96
C ILE A 193 -1.44 6.44 -30.05
N ALA A 194 -2.15 7.53 -29.76
CA ALA A 194 -3.42 7.48 -29.03
C ALA A 194 -4.40 6.52 -29.71
N ALA A 195 -4.60 6.64 -31.03
CA ALA A 195 -5.48 5.76 -31.79
C ALA A 195 -5.06 4.27 -31.74
N LEU A 196 -3.75 3.98 -31.76
CA LEU A 196 -3.24 2.61 -31.61
C LEU A 196 -3.53 2.05 -30.22
N VAL A 197 -3.24 2.81 -29.16
CA VAL A 197 -3.44 2.38 -27.77
C VAL A 197 -4.92 2.15 -27.48
N SER A 198 -5.83 3.00 -27.98
CA SER A 198 -7.27 2.81 -27.84
C SER A 198 -7.78 1.50 -28.45
N GLY A 199 -7.06 0.96 -29.45
CA GLY A 199 -7.40 -0.31 -30.08
C GLY A 199 -6.90 -1.54 -29.32
N CYS A 200 -6.04 -1.37 -28.32
CA CYS A 200 -5.46 -2.45 -27.52
C CYS A 200 -6.26 -2.78 -26.25
N GLY A 201 -7.33 -2.03 -25.96
CA GLY A 201 -8.18 -2.19 -24.76
C GLY A 201 -8.40 -0.88 -24.01
#